data_AF-A0A929ZNH2-F1
#
_entry.id   AF-A0A929ZNH2-F1
#
_cell.length_a   1.000
_cell.length_b   1.000
_cell.length_c   1.000
_cell.angle_alpha   90.00
_cell.angle_beta   90.00
_cell.angle_gamma   90.00
#
_symmetry.space_group_name_H-M   'P 1'
#
loop_
_entity.id
_entity.type
_entity.pdbx_description
1 polymer ?
#
loop_
_entity_poly.entity_id
_entity_poly.type
_entity_poly.pdbx_seq_one_letter_code
_entity_poly.pdbx_strand_id
1 'polypeptide(L)' 'MRQTTMLKPSEVVRQWYIVDGTDCTLGRLATQVATLLRGKHKPAYTPHVD' A
#
# COMPACT_ATOMS: atom_id res chain seq x y z
N MET A 1 21.81 -4.26 18.19
CA MET A 1 20.84 -3.57 17.31
C MET A 1 19.45 -3.75 17.90
N ARG A 2 18.60 -2.71 17.91
CA ARG A 2 17.18 -2.85 18.32
C ARG A 2 16.43 -3.67 17.26
N GLN A 3 15.46 -4.49 17.70
CA GLN A 3 14.66 -5.29 16.77
C GLN A 3 13.67 -4.39 16.02
N THR A 4 13.67 -4.49 14.69
CA THR A 4 12.69 -3.88 13.79
C THR A 4 12.06 -4.99 12.97
N THR A 5 10.75 -5.10 12.99
CA THR A 5 10.03 -6.15 12.26
C THR A 5 10.07 -5.86 10.75
N MET A 6 10.46 -6.85 9.96
CA MET A 6 10.37 -6.83 8.49
C MET A 6 9.40 -7.92 8.05
N LEU A 7 8.50 -7.61 7.12
CA LEU A 7 7.55 -8.60 6.59
C LEU A 7 8.26 -9.61 5.70
N LYS A 8 7.85 -10.87 5.80
CA LYS A 8 8.22 -11.91 4.83
C LYS A 8 7.18 -11.94 3.70
N PRO A 9 7.57 -12.30 2.46
CA PRO A 9 6.63 -12.42 1.35
C PRO A 9 5.43 -13.35 1.63
N SER A 10 5.62 -14.39 2.45
CA SER A 10 4.57 -15.34 2.85
C SER A 10 3.50 -14.75 3.78
N GLU A 11 3.81 -13.64 4.45
CA GLU A 11 2.93 -12.99 5.42
C GLU A 11 2.15 -11.81 4.81
N VAL A 12 2.39 -11.51 3.52
CA VAL A 12 1.74 -10.39 2.81
C VAL A 12 0.30 -10.75 2.48
N VAL A 13 -0.64 -10.13 3.21
CA VAL A 13 -2.07 -10.23 2.91
C VAL A 13 -2.47 -9.13 1.92
N ARG A 14 -2.87 -9.56 0.71
CA ARG A 14 -3.38 -8.71 -0.36
C ARG A 14 -4.91 -8.63 -0.28
N GLN A 15 -5.44 -7.41 -0.42
CA GLN A 15 -6.88 -7.14 -0.39
C GLN A 15 -7.29 -6.49 -1.71
N TRP A 16 -8.50 -6.82 -2.16
CA TRP A 16 -9.10 -6.19 -3.34
C TRP A 16 -9.91 -4.98 -2.91
N TYR A 17 -9.81 -3.92 -3.71
CA TYR A 17 -10.53 -2.67 -3.51
C TYR A 17 -11.20 -2.25 -4.82
N ILE A 18 -12.39 -1.67 -4.70
CA ILE A 18 -13.09 -1.00 -5.79
C ILE A 18 -13.04 0.49 -5.46
N VAL A 19 -12.61 1.31 -6.42
CA VAL A 19 -12.45 2.75 -6.25
C VAL A 19 -13.36 3.47 -7.23
N ASP A 20 -14.29 4.27 -6.71
CA ASP A 20 -15.08 5.20 -7.51
C ASP A 20 -14.29 6.50 -7.71
N GLY A 21 -14.21 6.94 -8.96
CA GLY A 21 -13.45 8.12 -9.38
C GLY A 21 -14.30 9.30 -9.81
N THR A 22 -15.63 9.24 -9.66
CA THR A 22 -16.52 10.34 -10.05
C THR A 22 -16.16 11.64 -9.31
N ASP A 23 -16.16 12.75 -10.04
CA ASP A 23 -15.80 14.11 -9.57
C ASP A 23 -14.39 14.26 -8.94
N CYS A 24 -13.52 13.26 -9.10
CA CYS A 24 -12.16 13.31 -8.59
C CYS A 24 -11.17 13.84 -9.65
N THR A 25 -10.26 14.72 -9.24
CA THR A 25 -9.13 15.10 -10.10
C THR A 25 -8.21 13.90 -10.29
N LEU A 26 -7.97 13.51 -11.56
CA LEU A 26 -7.19 12.34 -11.94
C LEU A 26 -5.88 12.18 -11.14
N GLY A 27 -5.06 13.23 -11.07
CA GLY A 27 -3.77 13.17 -10.37
C GLY A 27 -3.89 12.91 -8.86
N ARG A 28 -4.95 13.45 -8.22
CA ARG A 28 -5.19 13.24 -6.78
C ARG A 28 -5.62 11.80 -6.51
N LEU A 29 -6.54 11.28 -7.33
CA LEU A 29 -6.99 9.90 -7.25
C LEU A 29 -5.84 8.92 -7.49
N ALA A 30 -5.09 9.11 -8.59
CA ALA A 30 -3.96 8.26 -8.94
C ALA A 30 -2.89 8.19 -7.84
N THR A 31 -2.57 9.33 -7.20
CA THR A 31 -1.58 9.38 -6.12
C THR A 31 -2.01 8.56 -4.90
N GLN A 32 -3.30 8.61 -4.54
CA GLN A 32 -3.84 7.82 -3.43
C GLN A 32 -3.86 6.33 -3.75
N VAL A 33 -4.34 5.96 -4.95
CA VAL A 33 -4.35 4.55 -5.41
C VAL A 33 -2.93 3.98 -5.45
N ALA A 34 -1.94 4.74 -5.95
CA ALA A 34 -0.54 4.30 -5.96
C ALA A 34 0.04 4.11 -4.54
N THR A 35 -0.46 4.84 -3.54
CA THR A 35 -0.06 4.67 -2.14
C THR A 35 -0.71 3.42 -1.53
N LEU A 36 -1.95 3.13 -1.92
CA LEU A 36 -2.66 1.91 -1.54
C LEU A 36 -1.97 0.67 -2.10
N LEU A 37 -1.69 0.66 -3.41
CA LEU A 37 -1.06 -0.46 -4.13
C LEU A 37 0.32 -0.79 -3.57
N ARG A 38 1.15 0.22 -3.27
CA ARG A 38 2.47 0.00 -2.64
C ARG A 38 2.39 -0.45 -1.17
N GLY A 39 1.22 -0.46 -0.55
CA GLY A 39 1.07 -0.80 0.87
C GLY A 39 1.67 0.23 1.84
N LYS A 40 2.08 1.42 1.37
CA LYS A 40 2.71 2.47 2.21
C LYS A 40 1.81 3.01 3.34
N HIS A 41 0.51 2.76 3.24
CA HIS A 41 -0.46 3.08 4.27
C HIS A 41 -0.42 2.09 5.45
N LYS A 42 0.19 0.90 5.28
CA LYS A 42 0.30 -0.10 6.33
C LYS A 42 1.53 0.17 7.20
N PRO A 43 1.43 0.05 8.54
CA PRO A 43 2.59 0.22 9.43
C PRO A 43 3.65 -0.87 9.23
N ALA A 44 3.28 -1.98 8.59
CA ALA A 44 4.15 -3.11 8.30
C ALA A 44 4.84 -3.00 6.91
N TYR A 45 4.80 -1.82 6.28
CA TYR A 45 5.41 -1.57 4.98
C TYR A 45 6.91 -1.87 5.00
N THR A 46 7.33 -2.77 4.12
CA THR A 46 8.73 -3.18 3.97
C THR A 46 9.16 -2.86 2.52
N PRO A 47 10.06 -1.90 2.25
CA PRO A 47 10.28 -1.36 0.91
C PRO A 47 10.73 -2.34 -0.19
N HIS A 48 11.32 -3.47 0.19
CA HIS A 48 11.83 -4.48 -0.74
C HIS A 48 10.89 -5.67 -0.91
N VAL A 49 9.74 -5.66 -0.22
CA VAL A 49 8.72 -6.69 -0.29
C VAL A 49 7.45 -6.06 -0.84
N ASP A 50 6.92 -6.68 -1.90
CA ASP A 50 5.63 -6.32 -2.49
C ASP A 50 4.47 -7.07 -1.83
#